data_AF-A0AA47B3F2-F1
#
_entry.id   AF-A0AA47B3F2-F1
#
_cell.length_a   1.000
_cell.length_b   1.000
_cell.length_c   1.000
_cell.angle_alpha   90.00
_cell.angle_beta   90.00
_cell.angle_gamma   90.00
#
_symmetry.space_group_name_H-M   'P 1'
#
loop_
_entity.id
_entity.type
_entity.pdbx_description
1 polymer ?
#
loop_
_entity_poly.entity_id
_entity_poly.type
_entity_poly.pdbx_seq_one_letter_code
_entity_poly.pdbx_strand_id
1 'polypeptide(L)'
;MQKKNNSYFWIVFFVYILLFKELLDNNHYFLTILMTIASIAFLLLKNSKKIINKIYNFDSNIKKVKDLEYYKITDDDKKEDLKERKDTYSFFSEVTISSALILFINIIFFMYLINMFFDNNKLLQLITPLIIIIIGLVLFGGMIIGIIYKHTNLLYISIPIFVYAIVYEYRDIDTKNDRDLFFAAIILVISLILYFLLILILPPHVLRRLSSKTAIISVSLAILTFISTQFLIPSMLSQPDNAAHITIKVIKESNYISKDLKRLFINNPALIDTYNYLRDLKDYNKEICEFNIDITSMTIAYTLGGLIVNWKNNRNKEKAKHIYRNEIMRNTNVKYKTIIQCAFYGGEEYENLLLNNNHTRAIILENE
;
A
#
# COMPACT_ATOMS: atom_id res chain seq x y z
N MET A 1 -26.65 25.78 -4.34
CA MET A 1 -27.63 24.71 -4.08
C MET A 1 -27.03 23.29 -4.16
N GLN A 2 -25.83 23.03 -3.61
CA GLN A 2 -25.13 21.73 -3.77
C GLN A 2 -24.87 20.95 -2.46
N LYS A 3 -25.16 21.51 -1.27
CA LYS A 3 -24.87 20.85 0.02
C LYS A 3 -25.98 19.92 0.56
N LYS A 4 -27.24 20.05 0.11
CA LYS A 4 -28.38 19.25 0.64
C LYS A 4 -28.49 17.81 0.09
N ASN A 5 -27.81 17.47 -1.01
CA ASN A 5 -27.92 16.15 -1.64
C ASN A 5 -27.06 15.04 -1.00
N ASN A 6 -26.07 15.38 -0.17
CA ASN A 6 -25.19 14.35 0.40
C ASN A 6 -25.82 13.58 1.57
N SER A 7 -26.68 14.19 2.41
CA SER A 7 -27.26 13.48 3.56
C SER A 7 -28.23 12.37 3.14
N TYR A 8 -29.07 12.63 2.14
CA TYR A 8 -29.99 11.64 1.57
C TYR A 8 -29.24 10.46 0.93
N PHE A 9 -28.11 10.70 0.28
CA PHE A 9 -27.29 9.64 -0.28
C PHE A 9 -26.77 8.69 0.81
N TRP A 10 -26.26 9.22 1.92
CA TRP A 10 -25.75 8.40 3.03
C TRP A 10 -26.84 7.61 3.74
N ILE A 11 -28.04 8.19 3.89
CA ILE A 11 -29.19 7.49 4.48
C ILE A 11 -29.64 6.34 3.58
N VAL A 12 -29.82 6.58 2.27
CA VAL A 12 -30.18 5.53 1.30
C VAL A 12 -29.11 4.45 1.23
N PHE A 13 -27.83 4.83 1.29
CA PHE A 13 -26.70 3.90 1.31
C PHE A 13 -26.66 3.05 2.59
N PHE A 14 -26.93 3.64 3.75
CA PHE A 14 -27.01 2.91 5.01
C PHE A 14 -28.19 1.92 5.02
N VAL A 15 -29.35 2.36 4.53
CA VAL A 15 -30.53 1.48 4.36
C VAL A 15 -30.24 0.35 3.37
N TYR A 16 -29.49 0.63 2.29
CA TYR A 16 -29.05 -0.40 1.34
C TYR A 16 -28.18 -1.47 2.02
N ILE A 17 -27.19 -1.07 2.84
CA ILE A 17 -26.34 -2.01 3.58
C ILE A 17 -27.17 -2.84 4.58
N LEU A 18 -28.09 -2.22 5.30
CA LEU A 18 -28.96 -2.91 6.26
C LEU A 18 -29.88 -3.93 5.58
N LEU A 19 -30.55 -3.54 4.49
CA LEU A 19 -31.38 -4.45 3.69
C LEU A 19 -30.55 -5.60 3.11
N PHE A 20 -29.34 -5.31 2.66
CA PHE A 20 -28.44 -6.33 2.12
C PHE A 20 -28.04 -7.35 3.19
N LYS A 21 -27.68 -6.88 4.39
CA LYS A 21 -27.36 -7.74 5.52
C LYS A 21 -28.55 -8.61 5.93
N GLU A 22 -29.74 -8.02 6.04
CA GLU A 22 -30.97 -8.74 6.40
C GLU A 22 -31.34 -9.83 5.39
N LEU A 23 -31.16 -9.57 4.09
CA LEU A 23 -31.39 -10.56 3.04
C LEU A 23 -30.38 -11.72 3.10
N LEU A 24 -29.15 -11.44 3.53
CA LEU A 24 -28.11 -12.44 3.74
C LEU A 24 -28.38 -13.31 4.97
N ASP A 25 -28.70 -12.69 6.10
CA ASP A 25 -28.98 -13.36 7.37
C ASP A 25 -30.21 -14.28 7.24
N ASN A 26 -31.17 -13.93 6.37
CA ASN A 26 -32.39 -14.71 6.09
C ASN A 26 -32.28 -15.65 4.85
N ASN A 27 -31.08 -15.89 4.32
CA ASN A 27 -30.81 -16.79 3.19
C ASN A 27 -31.56 -16.45 1.87
N HIS A 28 -31.94 -15.19 1.64
CA HIS A 28 -32.61 -14.74 0.42
C HIS A 28 -31.63 -14.41 -0.72
N TYR A 29 -30.73 -15.36 -1.05
CA TYR A 29 -29.59 -15.12 -1.94
C TYR A 29 -29.94 -14.65 -3.35
N PHE A 30 -31.05 -15.14 -3.92
CA PHE A 30 -31.50 -14.69 -5.24
C PHE A 30 -31.87 -13.20 -5.25
N LEU A 31 -32.55 -12.74 -4.20
CA LEU A 31 -32.90 -11.33 -4.04
C LEU A 31 -31.64 -10.47 -3.88
N THR A 32 -30.68 -10.97 -3.11
CA THR A 32 -29.37 -10.35 -2.89
C THR A 32 -28.61 -10.14 -4.20
N ILE A 33 -28.56 -11.15 -5.08
CA ILE A 33 -27.95 -11.07 -6.42
C ILE A 33 -28.66 -10.03 -7.30
N LEU A 34 -29.99 -10.06 -7.31
CA LEU A 34 -30.79 -9.17 -8.14
C LEU A 34 -30.60 -7.71 -7.70
N MET A 35 -30.49 -7.47 -6.39
CA MET A 35 -30.23 -6.15 -5.82
C MET A 35 -28.80 -5.65 -6.12
N THR A 36 -27.80 -6.55 -6.14
CA THR A 36 -26.41 -6.20 -6.54
C THR A 36 -26.34 -5.83 -8.02
N ILE A 37 -26.98 -6.62 -8.90
CA ILE A 37 -27.01 -6.34 -10.34
C ILE A 37 -27.75 -5.02 -10.61
N ALA A 38 -28.90 -4.80 -9.98
CA ALA A 38 -29.69 -3.59 -10.14
C ALA A 38 -28.93 -2.34 -9.67
N SER A 39 -28.17 -2.41 -8.56
CA SER A 39 -27.40 -1.28 -8.07
C SER A 39 -26.19 -0.96 -8.95
N ILE A 40 -25.49 -1.97 -9.49
CA ILE A 40 -24.43 -1.79 -10.49
C ILE A 40 -24.99 -1.14 -11.76
N ALA A 41 -26.09 -1.68 -12.31
CA ALA A 41 -26.72 -1.17 -13.51
C ALA A 41 -27.19 0.29 -13.33
N PHE A 42 -27.81 0.60 -12.19
CA PHE A 42 -28.25 1.96 -11.87
C PHE A 42 -27.07 2.95 -11.83
N LEU A 43 -25.94 2.55 -11.23
CA LEU A 43 -24.75 3.40 -11.16
C LEU A 43 -24.13 3.65 -12.53
N LEU A 44 -24.01 2.59 -13.35
CA LEU A 44 -23.47 2.69 -14.70
C LEU A 44 -24.35 3.59 -15.56
N LEU A 45 -25.67 3.40 -15.55
CA LEU A 45 -26.61 4.20 -16.34
C LEU A 45 -26.60 5.67 -15.92
N LYS A 46 -26.69 5.94 -14.61
CA LYS A 46 -26.75 7.30 -14.06
C LYS A 46 -25.48 8.12 -14.34
N ASN A 47 -24.31 7.48 -14.32
CA ASN A 47 -23.03 8.16 -14.44
C ASN A 47 -22.33 7.97 -15.79
N SER A 48 -22.85 7.13 -16.70
CA SER A 48 -22.25 6.75 -18.00
C SER A 48 -21.66 7.93 -18.77
N LYS A 49 -22.48 8.94 -19.10
CA LYS A 49 -22.05 10.11 -19.87
C LYS A 49 -20.96 10.93 -19.15
N LYS A 50 -21.08 11.07 -17.83
CA LYS A 50 -20.10 11.81 -17.00
C LYS A 50 -18.77 11.05 -16.91
N ILE A 51 -18.83 9.73 -16.80
CA ILE A 51 -17.66 8.84 -16.79
C ILE A 51 -16.94 8.91 -18.14
N ILE A 52 -17.65 8.73 -19.26
CA ILE A 52 -17.07 8.76 -20.61
C ILE A 52 -16.35 10.08 -20.89
N ASN A 53 -17.02 11.22 -20.64
CA ASN A 53 -16.41 12.54 -20.86
C ASN A 53 -15.15 12.75 -20.01
N LYS A 54 -15.18 12.30 -18.76
CA LYS A 54 -14.03 12.43 -17.87
C LYS A 54 -12.87 11.48 -18.24
N ILE A 55 -13.15 10.27 -18.75
CA ILE A 55 -12.12 9.37 -19.31
C ILE A 55 -11.44 10.02 -20.52
N TYR A 56 -12.22 10.61 -21.43
CA TYR A 56 -11.67 11.32 -22.59
C TYR A 56 -10.77 12.49 -22.16
N ASN A 57 -11.24 13.30 -21.20
CA ASN A 57 -10.44 14.39 -20.65
C ASN A 57 -9.17 13.88 -19.95
N PHE A 58 -9.24 12.75 -19.25
CA PHE A 58 -8.08 12.13 -18.61
C PHE A 58 -7.02 11.71 -19.63
N ASP A 59 -7.39 11.05 -20.74
CA ASP A 59 -6.45 10.65 -21.80
C ASP A 59 -5.81 11.87 -22.48
N SER A 60 -6.59 12.93 -22.72
CA SER A 60 -6.06 14.18 -23.25
C SER A 60 -5.05 14.83 -22.28
N ASN A 61 -5.42 14.97 -21.02
CA ASN A 61 -4.57 15.62 -20.01
C ASN A 61 -3.31 14.83 -19.70
N ILE A 62 -3.38 13.49 -19.65
CA ILE A 62 -2.19 12.67 -19.39
C ILE A 62 -1.18 12.74 -20.53
N LYS A 63 -1.62 12.96 -21.78
CA LYS A 63 -0.72 13.22 -22.91
C LYS A 63 0.03 14.54 -22.71
N LYS A 64 -0.68 15.64 -22.41
CA LYS A 64 -0.07 16.95 -22.13
C LYS A 64 0.96 16.90 -21.00
N VAL A 65 0.62 16.20 -19.91
CA VAL A 65 1.49 15.96 -18.76
C VAL A 65 2.73 15.12 -19.11
N LYS A 66 2.62 14.17 -20.06
CA LYS A 66 3.75 13.37 -20.57
C LYS A 66 4.62 14.16 -21.54
N ASP A 67 4.01 15.05 -22.33
CA ASP A 67 4.71 15.95 -23.23
C ASP A 67 5.36 17.15 -22.54
N LEU A 68 5.18 17.24 -21.21
CA LEU A 68 5.77 18.25 -20.32
C LEU A 68 5.28 19.68 -20.62
N GLU A 69 4.05 19.82 -21.15
CA GLU A 69 3.47 21.13 -21.49
C GLU A 69 3.37 22.09 -20.29
N TYR A 70 3.19 21.54 -19.09
CA TYR A 70 3.04 22.32 -17.85
C TYR A 70 4.34 22.44 -17.05
N TYR A 71 5.44 21.86 -17.53
CA TYR A 71 6.72 21.89 -16.83
C TYR A 71 7.49 23.15 -17.23
N LYS A 72 7.52 24.13 -16.35
CA LYS A 72 8.29 25.36 -16.53
C LYS A 72 9.62 25.30 -15.79
N ILE A 73 10.68 25.74 -16.44
CA ILE A 73 12.01 25.83 -15.85
C ILE A 73 12.04 26.96 -14.82
N THR A 74 11.34 28.07 -15.09
CA THR A 74 11.22 29.23 -14.20
C THR A 74 10.32 29.03 -12.97
N ASP A 75 9.55 27.94 -12.91
CA ASP A 75 8.75 27.58 -11.73
C ASP A 75 9.59 26.73 -10.77
N ASP A 76 10.22 27.34 -9.76
CA ASP A 76 11.12 26.66 -8.82
C ASP A 76 10.49 25.44 -8.12
N ASP A 77 9.22 25.56 -7.73
CA ASP A 77 8.49 24.55 -6.97
C ASP A 77 7.74 23.54 -7.87
N LYS A 78 7.73 23.77 -9.18
CA LYS A 78 6.94 23.02 -10.18
C LYS A 78 5.45 22.96 -9.80
N LYS A 79 4.91 24.05 -9.25
CA LYS A 79 3.52 24.14 -8.77
C LYS A 79 2.51 23.89 -9.88
N GLU A 80 2.79 24.38 -11.09
CA GLU A 80 1.87 24.23 -12.23
C GLU A 80 1.79 22.77 -12.68
N ASP A 81 2.93 22.12 -12.95
CA ASP A 81 3.00 20.70 -13.32
C ASP A 81 2.42 19.78 -12.22
N LEU A 82 2.70 20.07 -10.93
CA LEU A 82 2.14 19.31 -9.81
C LEU A 82 0.62 19.46 -9.71
N LYS A 83 0.10 20.66 -9.91
CA LYS A 83 -1.34 20.93 -9.89
C LYS A 83 -2.04 20.19 -11.02
N GLU A 84 -1.55 20.29 -12.25
CA GLU A 84 -2.17 19.64 -13.40
C GLU A 84 -2.08 18.10 -13.32
N ARG A 85 -0.97 17.55 -12.81
CA ARG A 85 -0.88 16.11 -12.49
C ARG A 85 -1.94 15.72 -11.46
N LYS A 86 -2.05 16.48 -10.37
CA LYS A 86 -3.03 16.21 -9.31
C LYS A 86 -4.45 16.28 -9.84
N ASP A 87 -4.78 17.28 -10.64
CA ASP A 87 -6.11 17.48 -11.22
C ASP A 87 -6.44 16.41 -12.28
N THR A 88 -5.43 15.96 -13.03
CA THR A 88 -5.58 14.83 -13.95
C THR A 88 -5.91 13.55 -13.17
N TYR A 89 -5.17 13.24 -12.12
CA TYR A 89 -5.41 12.04 -11.32
C TYR A 89 -6.59 12.17 -10.34
N SER A 90 -7.06 13.39 -10.04
CA SER A 90 -8.26 13.63 -9.22
C SER A 90 -9.52 13.08 -9.87
N PHE A 91 -9.49 12.79 -11.17
CA PHE A 91 -10.49 11.98 -11.89
C PHE A 91 -10.93 10.77 -11.06
N PHE A 92 -9.98 9.97 -10.57
CA PHE A 92 -10.25 8.77 -9.78
C PHE A 92 -10.85 9.09 -8.40
N SER A 93 -10.65 10.29 -7.87
CA SER A 93 -11.24 10.73 -6.59
C SER A 93 -12.62 11.36 -6.74
N GLU A 94 -12.90 12.10 -7.82
CA GLU A 94 -14.15 12.85 -7.98
C GLU A 94 -15.27 12.07 -8.68
N VAL A 95 -14.93 11.06 -9.48
CA VAL A 95 -15.91 10.24 -10.20
C VAL A 95 -16.50 9.14 -9.30
N THR A 96 -15.91 8.91 -8.13
CA THR A 96 -15.83 7.56 -7.58
C THR A 96 -15.53 7.57 -6.08
N ILE A 97 -16.26 8.35 -5.27
CA ILE A 97 -16.35 8.02 -3.83
C ILE A 97 -17.66 7.27 -3.60
N SER A 98 -18.80 7.87 -3.94
CA SER A 98 -20.12 7.24 -3.78
C SER A 98 -20.34 6.04 -4.69
N SER A 99 -20.06 6.17 -5.99
CA SER A 99 -20.18 5.07 -6.96
C SER A 99 -19.11 3.99 -6.75
N ALA A 100 -17.88 4.36 -6.37
CA ALA A 100 -16.83 3.40 -6.06
C ALA A 100 -17.11 2.61 -4.79
N LEU A 101 -17.59 3.26 -3.72
CA LEU A 101 -17.93 2.57 -2.49
C LEU A 101 -19.05 1.56 -2.72
N ILE A 102 -20.10 1.93 -3.47
CA ILE A 102 -21.16 0.98 -3.82
C ILE A 102 -20.62 -0.15 -4.70
N LEU A 103 -19.77 0.15 -5.69
CA LEU A 103 -19.20 -0.87 -6.59
C LEU A 103 -18.23 -1.80 -5.84
N PHE A 104 -17.41 -1.28 -4.94
CA PHE A 104 -16.50 -2.02 -4.06
C PHE A 104 -17.27 -2.95 -3.13
N ILE A 105 -18.32 -2.43 -2.48
CA ILE A 105 -19.21 -3.22 -1.63
C ILE A 105 -19.92 -4.32 -2.42
N ASN A 106 -20.45 -4.00 -3.60
CA ASN A 106 -21.06 -4.99 -4.48
C ASN A 106 -20.07 -6.08 -4.95
N ILE A 107 -18.80 -5.75 -5.15
CA ILE A 107 -17.77 -6.75 -5.46
C ILE A 107 -17.50 -7.64 -4.26
N ILE A 108 -17.31 -7.07 -3.06
CA ILE A 108 -17.12 -7.86 -1.83
C ILE A 108 -18.30 -8.82 -1.66
N PHE A 109 -19.52 -8.35 -1.91
CA PHE A 109 -20.70 -9.16 -1.81
C PHE A 109 -20.83 -10.23 -2.91
N PHE A 110 -20.50 -9.90 -4.16
CA PHE A 110 -20.48 -10.88 -5.24
C PHE A 110 -19.45 -11.98 -4.94
N MET A 111 -18.27 -11.61 -4.42
CA MET A 111 -17.24 -12.55 -3.99
C MET A 111 -17.70 -13.43 -2.82
N TYR A 112 -18.39 -12.86 -1.83
CA TYR A 112 -18.99 -13.63 -0.72
C TYR A 112 -19.97 -14.69 -1.24
N LEU A 113 -20.82 -14.32 -2.21
CA LEU A 113 -21.74 -15.26 -2.84
C LEU A 113 -21.00 -16.36 -3.60
N ILE A 114 -19.95 -16.04 -4.38
CA ILE A 114 -19.14 -17.06 -5.06
C ILE A 114 -18.49 -18.00 -4.03
N ASN A 115 -17.90 -17.48 -2.96
CA ASN A 115 -17.28 -18.30 -1.91
C ASN A 115 -18.29 -19.24 -1.24
N MET A 116 -19.55 -18.84 -1.11
CA MET A 116 -20.63 -19.68 -0.59
C MET A 116 -21.06 -20.78 -1.59
N PHE A 117 -21.18 -20.48 -2.88
CA PHE A 117 -21.61 -21.46 -3.89
C PHE A 117 -20.54 -22.49 -4.28
N PHE A 118 -19.26 -22.16 -4.10
CA PHE A 118 -18.13 -22.98 -4.55
C PHE A 118 -17.34 -23.66 -3.42
N ASP A 119 -17.96 -23.85 -2.24
CA ASP A 119 -17.44 -24.61 -1.08
C ASP A 119 -15.93 -24.47 -0.86
N ASN A 120 -15.50 -23.40 -0.20
CA ASN A 120 -14.14 -23.22 0.33
C ASN A 120 -13.02 -23.62 -0.64
N ASN A 121 -13.20 -23.36 -1.93
CA ASN A 121 -12.17 -23.63 -2.92
C ASN A 121 -10.96 -22.75 -2.61
N LYS A 122 -9.87 -23.36 -2.13
CA LYS A 122 -8.64 -22.68 -1.69
C LYS A 122 -8.10 -21.71 -2.74
N LEU A 123 -8.30 -22.02 -4.03
CA LEU A 123 -7.85 -21.19 -5.14
C LEU A 123 -8.66 -19.88 -5.23
N LEU A 124 -9.98 -19.97 -5.00
CA LEU A 124 -10.88 -18.82 -4.98
C LEU A 124 -10.59 -17.92 -3.76
N GLN A 125 -10.30 -18.50 -2.60
CA GLN A 125 -9.92 -17.77 -1.38
C GLN A 125 -8.61 -16.97 -1.55
N LEU A 126 -7.69 -17.42 -2.40
CA LEU A 126 -6.41 -16.75 -2.69
C LEU A 126 -6.56 -15.64 -3.75
N ILE A 127 -7.39 -15.86 -4.77
CA ILE A 127 -7.63 -14.89 -5.85
C ILE A 127 -8.52 -13.73 -5.39
N THR A 128 -9.50 -14.01 -4.54
CA THR A 128 -10.47 -13.03 -4.02
C THR A 128 -9.80 -11.77 -3.45
N PRO A 129 -8.86 -11.87 -2.49
CA PRO A 129 -8.23 -10.69 -1.92
C PRO A 129 -7.31 -9.96 -2.88
N LEU A 130 -6.64 -10.66 -3.81
CA LEU A 130 -5.87 -10.03 -4.87
C LEU A 130 -6.75 -9.13 -5.75
N ILE A 131 -7.94 -9.60 -6.14
CA ILE A 131 -8.88 -8.81 -6.92
C ILE A 131 -9.40 -7.62 -6.12
N ILE A 132 -9.72 -7.80 -4.83
CA ILE A 132 -10.16 -6.71 -3.94
C ILE A 132 -9.07 -5.64 -3.81
N ILE A 133 -7.81 -6.04 -3.65
CA ILE A 133 -6.66 -5.12 -3.58
C ILE A 133 -6.51 -4.36 -4.89
N ILE A 134 -6.55 -5.03 -6.05
CA ILE A 134 -6.42 -4.38 -7.36
C ILE A 134 -7.54 -3.37 -7.58
N ILE A 135 -8.78 -3.76 -7.30
CA ILE A 135 -9.92 -2.86 -7.49
C ILE A 135 -9.88 -1.71 -6.48
N GLY A 136 -9.52 -1.98 -5.22
CA GLY A 136 -9.27 -0.97 -4.21
C GLY A 136 -8.22 0.04 -4.67
N LEU A 137 -7.09 -0.41 -5.23
CA LEU A 137 -6.04 0.46 -5.76
C LEU A 137 -6.53 1.33 -6.93
N VAL A 138 -7.39 0.81 -7.81
CA VAL A 138 -7.96 1.60 -8.92
C VAL A 138 -8.97 2.63 -8.40
N LEU A 139 -9.85 2.23 -7.47
CA LEU A 139 -10.91 3.08 -6.94
C LEU A 139 -10.40 4.17 -6.00
N PHE A 140 -9.45 3.82 -5.12
CA PHE A 140 -8.82 4.76 -4.19
C PHE A 140 -7.57 5.41 -4.77
N GLY A 141 -7.10 4.99 -5.94
CA GLY A 141 -5.89 5.48 -6.60
C GLY A 141 -5.85 6.99 -6.73
N GLY A 142 -6.97 7.65 -7.01
CA GLY A 142 -7.05 9.11 -7.08
C GLY A 142 -6.82 9.81 -5.74
N MET A 143 -7.40 9.26 -4.66
CA MET A 143 -7.19 9.77 -3.30
C MET A 143 -5.75 9.54 -2.87
N ILE A 144 -5.23 8.33 -3.15
CA ILE A 144 -3.85 7.96 -2.91
C ILE A 144 -2.93 8.96 -3.62
N ILE A 145 -3.13 9.23 -4.92
CA ILE A 145 -2.30 10.17 -5.68
C ILE A 145 -2.39 11.60 -5.14
N GLY A 146 -3.57 12.06 -4.72
CA GLY A 146 -3.73 13.35 -4.06
C GLY A 146 -2.91 13.47 -2.77
N ILE A 147 -2.77 12.38 -2.02
CA ILE A 147 -1.91 12.28 -0.84
C ILE A 147 -0.44 12.15 -1.25
N ILE A 148 -0.12 11.36 -2.29
CA ILE A 148 1.27 11.11 -2.73
C ILE A 148 1.98 12.42 -3.05
N TYR A 149 1.35 13.35 -3.77
CA TYR A 149 2.02 14.61 -4.15
C TYR A 149 2.23 15.56 -2.97
N LYS A 150 1.44 15.46 -1.90
CA LYS A 150 1.55 16.30 -0.69
C LYS A 150 2.44 15.68 0.38
N HIS A 151 2.35 14.36 0.55
CA HIS A 151 2.94 13.60 1.66
C HIS A 151 3.68 12.37 1.14
N THR A 152 4.50 12.54 0.09
CA THR A 152 5.22 11.45 -0.60
C THR A 152 6.00 10.55 0.35
N ASN A 153 6.65 11.15 1.36
CA ASN A 153 7.44 10.42 2.35
C ASN A 153 6.58 9.49 3.22
N LEU A 154 5.40 9.93 3.64
CA LEU A 154 4.51 9.11 4.48
C LEU A 154 4.04 7.89 3.70
N LEU A 155 3.68 8.07 2.43
CA LEU A 155 3.27 6.95 1.58
C LEU A 155 4.41 5.97 1.32
N TYR A 156 5.61 6.49 1.08
CA TYR A 156 6.80 5.68 0.87
C TYR A 156 7.13 4.80 2.09
N ILE A 157 6.95 5.32 3.30
CA ILE A 157 7.10 4.57 4.57
C ILE A 157 5.96 3.56 4.77
N SER A 158 4.73 3.92 4.40
CA SER A 158 3.56 3.10 4.69
C SER A 158 3.44 1.84 3.83
N ILE A 159 4.14 1.77 2.69
CA ILE A 159 4.07 0.60 1.77
C ILE A 159 4.33 -0.73 2.50
N PRO A 160 5.49 -0.97 3.14
CA PRO A 160 5.77 -2.23 3.81
C PRO A 160 4.82 -2.51 4.98
N ILE A 161 4.38 -1.47 5.69
CA ILE A 161 3.41 -1.58 6.80
C ILE A 161 2.04 -2.05 6.29
N PHE A 162 1.58 -1.47 5.18
CA PHE A 162 0.32 -1.84 4.54
C PHE A 162 0.35 -3.29 4.02
N VAL A 163 1.47 -3.68 3.40
CA VAL A 163 1.67 -5.06 2.94
C VAL A 163 1.68 -6.03 4.11
N TYR A 164 2.41 -5.70 5.19
CA TYR A 164 2.43 -6.50 6.41
C TYR A 164 1.01 -6.70 6.98
N ALA A 165 0.22 -5.63 7.11
CA ALA A 165 -1.15 -5.71 7.63
C ALA A 165 -2.03 -6.66 6.80
N ILE A 166 -1.90 -6.65 5.47
CA ILE A 166 -2.62 -7.59 4.61
C ILE A 166 -2.13 -9.00 4.82
N VAL A 167 -0.81 -9.23 4.77
CA VAL A 167 -0.22 -10.58 4.87
C VAL A 167 -0.50 -11.21 6.23
N TYR A 168 -0.50 -10.41 7.30
CA TYR A 168 -0.79 -10.84 8.66
C TYR A 168 -2.19 -11.47 8.79
N GLU A 169 -3.21 -10.92 8.12
CA GLU A 169 -4.57 -11.48 8.10
C GLU A 169 -4.65 -12.87 7.45
N TYR A 170 -3.69 -13.23 6.59
CA TYR A 170 -3.59 -14.58 5.98
C TYR A 170 -2.66 -15.51 6.75
N ARG A 171 -2.07 -15.06 7.86
CA ARG A 171 -1.22 -15.89 8.71
C ARG A 171 -2.10 -16.73 9.61
N ASP A 172 -2.21 -18.01 9.27
CA ASP A 172 -2.96 -18.97 10.07
C ASP A 172 -2.22 -19.22 11.39
N ILE A 173 -2.81 -18.75 12.51
CA ILE A 173 -2.21 -18.72 13.87
C ILE A 173 -1.79 -20.13 14.32
N ASP A 174 -2.42 -21.19 13.81
CA ASP A 174 -2.18 -22.58 14.22
C ASP A 174 -1.06 -23.31 13.45
N THR A 175 -0.46 -22.71 12.40
CA THR A 175 0.56 -23.39 11.60
C THR A 175 1.99 -23.16 12.10
N LYS A 176 2.47 -24.13 12.89
CA LYS A 176 3.83 -24.25 13.48
C LYS A 176 5.00 -23.83 12.55
N ASN A 177 5.77 -22.84 13.01
CA ASN A 177 7.23 -22.59 12.92
C ASN A 177 7.96 -22.50 11.57
N ASP A 178 7.49 -23.07 10.46
CA ASP A 178 8.31 -23.13 9.24
C ASP A 178 7.90 -22.12 8.15
N ARG A 179 6.86 -21.31 8.39
CA ARG A 179 6.32 -20.37 7.39
C ARG A 179 6.72 -18.92 7.60
N ASP A 180 7.41 -18.58 8.67
CA ASP A 180 7.72 -17.17 9.00
C ASP A 180 8.64 -16.53 7.96
N LEU A 181 9.66 -17.27 7.51
CA LEU A 181 10.53 -16.84 6.40
C LEU A 181 9.77 -16.73 5.07
N PHE A 182 8.77 -17.59 4.85
CA PHE A 182 7.93 -17.55 3.66
C PHE A 182 7.03 -16.30 3.65
N PHE A 183 6.40 -15.97 4.78
CA PHE A 183 5.61 -14.75 4.92
C PHE A 183 6.49 -13.49 4.81
N ALA A 184 7.68 -13.48 5.43
CA ALA A 184 8.66 -12.42 5.25
C ALA A 184 9.05 -12.22 3.78
N ALA A 185 9.26 -13.32 3.03
CA ALA A 185 9.55 -13.26 1.59
C ALA A 185 8.37 -12.68 0.79
N ILE A 186 7.13 -13.03 1.12
CA ILE A 186 5.93 -12.45 0.49
C ILE A 186 5.87 -10.94 0.72
N ILE A 187 6.08 -10.49 1.97
CA ILE A 187 6.09 -9.07 2.34
C ILE A 187 7.13 -8.32 1.49
N LEU A 188 8.34 -8.87 1.38
CA LEU A 188 9.40 -8.31 0.56
C LEU A 188 8.99 -8.19 -0.91
N VAL A 189 8.54 -9.29 -1.54
CA VAL A 189 8.21 -9.32 -2.97
C VAL A 189 7.09 -8.34 -3.30
N ILE A 190 5.99 -8.35 -2.54
CA ILE A 190 4.85 -7.44 -2.78
C ILE A 190 5.28 -5.99 -2.58
N SER A 191 6.05 -5.69 -1.51
CA SER A 191 6.55 -4.33 -1.26
C SER A 191 7.43 -3.83 -2.41
N LEU A 192 8.31 -4.68 -2.94
CA LEU A 192 9.16 -4.33 -4.09
C LEU A 192 8.32 -4.02 -5.34
N ILE A 193 7.30 -4.83 -5.63
CA ILE A 193 6.37 -4.59 -6.74
C ILE A 193 5.70 -3.21 -6.57
N LEU A 194 5.22 -2.88 -5.37
CA LEU A 194 4.61 -1.58 -5.09
C LEU A 194 5.61 -0.42 -5.24
N TYR A 195 6.86 -0.57 -4.80
CA TYR A 195 7.91 0.42 -5.03
C TYR A 195 8.24 0.60 -6.52
N PHE A 196 8.26 -0.49 -7.29
CA PHE A 196 8.40 -0.42 -8.75
C PHE A 196 7.26 0.36 -9.40
N LEU A 197 6.01 0.10 -9.01
CA LEU A 197 4.85 0.86 -9.50
C LEU A 197 4.96 2.34 -9.13
N LEU A 198 5.41 2.65 -7.91
CA LEU A 198 5.59 4.02 -7.43
C LEU A 198 6.56 4.83 -8.29
N ILE A 199 7.71 4.25 -8.68
CA ILE A 199 8.69 4.94 -9.54
C ILE A 199 8.25 5.08 -11.00
N LEU A 200 7.24 4.31 -11.43
CA LEU A 200 6.65 4.43 -12.77
C LEU A 200 5.61 5.55 -12.83
N ILE A 201 4.87 5.76 -11.73
CA ILE A 201 3.80 6.75 -11.66
C ILE A 201 4.36 8.15 -11.37
N LEU A 202 5.37 8.27 -10.51
CA LEU A 202 5.84 9.57 -10.02
C LEU A 202 6.87 10.25 -10.92
N PRO A 203 6.76 11.59 -11.09
CA PRO A 203 7.73 12.34 -11.85
C PRO A 203 9.07 12.48 -11.10
N PRO A 204 10.19 12.71 -11.81
CA PRO A 204 11.53 12.76 -11.23
C PRO A 204 11.69 13.76 -10.08
N HIS A 205 11.11 14.96 -10.19
CA HIS A 205 11.25 16.00 -9.16
C HIS A 205 10.58 15.61 -7.82
N VAL A 206 9.53 14.77 -7.83
CA VAL A 206 8.93 14.21 -6.61
C VAL A 206 9.81 13.09 -6.04
N LEU A 207 10.35 12.21 -6.90
CA LEU A 207 11.21 11.10 -6.49
C LEU A 207 12.53 11.57 -5.84
N ARG A 208 13.09 12.70 -6.27
CA ARG A 208 14.31 13.26 -5.66
C ARG A 208 14.12 13.62 -4.19
N ARG A 209 12.93 14.08 -3.78
CA ARG A 209 12.61 14.43 -2.38
C ARG A 209 12.65 13.22 -1.43
N LEU A 210 12.49 12.01 -1.95
CA LEU A 210 12.58 10.76 -1.19
C LEU A 210 14.04 10.39 -0.91
N SER A 211 14.92 10.50 -1.90
CA SER A 211 16.32 10.01 -1.82
C SER A 211 17.17 10.62 -0.71
N SER A 212 16.95 11.89 -0.36
CA SER A 212 17.73 12.59 0.67
C SER A 212 17.27 12.28 2.09
N LYS A 213 16.08 11.69 2.26
CA LYS A 213 15.47 11.40 3.58
C LYS A 213 15.33 9.91 3.87
N THR A 214 15.46 9.05 2.86
CA THR A 214 15.31 7.60 2.99
C THR A 214 16.29 7.01 4.00
N ALA A 215 17.55 7.45 4.00
CA ALA A 215 18.59 6.96 4.91
C ALA A 215 18.30 7.27 6.39
N ILE A 216 17.85 8.50 6.69
CA ILE A 216 17.51 8.90 8.06
C ILE A 216 16.33 8.07 8.56
N ILE A 217 15.31 7.91 7.73
CA ILE A 217 14.11 7.15 8.08
C ILE A 217 14.42 5.65 8.24
N SER A 218 15.29 5.05 7.41
CA SER A 218 15.69 3.65 7.58
C SER A 218 16.43 3.43 8.89
N VAL A 219 17.30 4.38 9.28
CA VAL A 219 18.01 4.34 10.56
C VAL A 219 17.02 4.51 11.72
N SER A 220 16.08 5.46 11.63
CA SER A 220 15.04 5.64 12.64
C SER A 220 14.12 4.43 12.76
N LEU A 221 13.76 3.79 11.65
CA LEU A 221 12.94 2.59 11.65
C LEU A 221 13.68 1.43 12.30
N ALA A 222 14.95 1.20 11.95
CA ALA A 222 15.79 0.18 12.57
C ALA A 222 16.00 0.41 14.08
N ILE A 223 16.17 1.66 14.51
CA ILE A 223 16.23 2.02 15.94
C ILE A 223 14.88 1.76 16.61
N LEU A 224 13.77 2.11 15.97
CA LEU A 224 12.43 1.83 16.49
C LEU A 224 12.18 0.31 16.60
N THR A 225 12.63 -0.47 15.62
CA THR A 225 12.64 -1.94 15.66
C THR A 225 13.41 -2.45 16.86
N PHE A 226 14.63 -1.96 17.06
CA PHE A 226 15.46 -2.33 18.20
C PHE A 226 14.79 -1.97 19.53
N ILE A 227 14.20 -0.78 19.65
CA ILE A 227 13.52 -0.35 20.88
C ILE A 227 12.24 -1.16 21.12
N SER A 228 11.41 -1.36 20.10
CA SER A 228 10.16 -2.13 20.24
C SER A 228 10.43 -3.58 20.64
N THR A 229 11.49 -4.18 20.11
CA THR A 229 11.89 -5.56 20.41
C THR A 229 12.49 -5.74 21.79
N GLN A 230 13.18 -4.72 22.31
CA GLN A 230 13.77 -4.76 23.65
C GLN A 230 12.79 -4.32 24.76
N PHE A 231 11.81 -3.45 24.50
CA PHE A 231 11.00 -2.80 25.54
C PHE A 231 9.48 -3.04 25.49
N LEU A 232 8.86 -3.14 24.30
CA LEU A 232 7.39 -3.27 24.18
C LEU A 232 6.92 -4.72 24.30
N ILE A 233 7.67 -5.67 23.74
CA ILE A 233 7.26 -7.08 23.74
C ILE A 233 7.26 -7.71 25.14
N PRO A 234 8.27 -7.47 26.01
CA PRO A 234 8.25 -7.99 27.38
C PRO A 234 7.12 -7.42 28.25
N SER A 235 6.63 -6.21 27.95
CA SER A 235 5.62 -5.52 28.74
C SER A 235 4.19 -5.84 28.32
N MET A 236 3.91 -5.99 27.02
CA MET A 236 2.55 -6.30 26.52
C MET A 236 2.15 -7.79 26.65
N LEU A 237 3.11 -8.72 26.75
CA LEU A 237 2.87 -10.17 26.86
C LEU A 237 3.06 -10.73 28.28
N SER A 238 3.25 -9.86 29.28
CA SER A 238 3.34 -10.25 30.70
C SER A 238 2.03 -10.75 31.30
N GLN A 239 0.98 -10.92 30.49
CA GLN A 239 -0.21 -11.68 30.87
C GLN A 239 -0.20 -13.01 30.12
N PRO A 240 0.36 -14.08 30.70
CA PRO A 240 0.12 -15.41 30.17
C PRO A 240 -1.38 -15.66 30.17
N ASP A 241 -1.93 -15.93 28.99
CA ASP A 241 -3.28 -16.47 28.90
C ASP A 241 -3.29 -17.80 29.70
N ASN A 242 -4.00 -17.80 30.83
CA ASN A 242 -4.13 -18.95 31.76
C ASN A 242 -4.74 -20.22 31.11
N ALA A 243 -4.95 -20.24 29.80
CA ALA A 243 -5.78 -21.21 29.10
C ALA A 243 -5.15 -22.62 28.96
N ALA A 244 -3.87 -22.83 29.27
CA ALA A 244 -3.26 -24.17 29.07
C ALA A 244 -2.09 -24.55 30.00
N HIS A 245 -2.03 -24.04 31.24
CA HIS A 245 -1.03 -24.51 32.21
C HIS A 245 -1.27 -25.99 32.53
N ILE A 246 -0.19 -26.79 32.54
CA ILE A 246 -0.31 -28.16 33.03
C ILE A 246 -0.59 -28.09 34.53
N THR A 247 -1.69 -28.71 34.95
CA THR A 247 -2.05 -28.85 36.36
C THR A 247 -1.94 -30.29 36.79
N ILE A 248 -1.80 -30.52 38.10
CA ILE A 248 -1.80 -31.88 38.70
C ILE A 248 -3.03 -32.68 38.25
N LYS A 249 -4.18 -32.01 38.08
CA LYS A 249 -5.42 -32.63 37.61
C LYS A 249 -5.28 -33.17 36.18
N VAL A 250 -4.75 -32.36 35.25
CA VAL A 250 -4.49 -32.76 33.86
C VAL A 250 -3.50 -33.93 33.79
N ILE A 251 -2.44 -33.91 34.60
CA ILE A 251 -1.45 -35.02 34.65
C ILE A 251 -2.10 -36.32 35.14
N LYS A 252 -2.93 -36.25 36.20
CA LYS A 252 -3.64 -37.41 36.74
C LYS A 252 -4.59 -38.03 35.71
N GLU A 253 -5.33 -37.20 34.99
CA GLU A 253 -6.35 -37.61 34.01
C GLU A 253 -5.75 -38.01 32.64
N SER A 254 -4.50 -37.67 32.35
CA SER A 254 -3.88 -37.96 31.05
C SER A 254 -3.63 -39.47 30.82
N ASN A 255 -4.07 -40.01 29.68
CA ASN A 255 -3.77 -41.41 29.33
C ASN A 255 -2.39 -41.61 28.68
N TYR A 256 -1.70 -40.51 28.37
CA TYR A 256 -0.45 -40.49 27.62
C TYR A 256 0.81 -40.45 28.49
N ILE A 257 0.69 -40.17 29.80
CA ILE A 257 1.82 -40.08 30.73
C ILE A 257 1.94 -41.39 31.52
N SER A 258 3.14 -41.97 31.57
CA SER A 258 3.38 -43.21 32.32
C SER A 258 3.08 -43.04 33.81
N LYS A 259 2.69 -44.14 34.48
CA LYS A 259 2.35 -44.11 35.91
C LYS A 259 3.49 -43.58 36.79
N ASP A 260 4.73 -43.87 36.42
CA ASP A 260 5.92 -43.41 37.15
C ASP A 260 6.16 -41.91 36.96
N LEU A 261 6.01 -41.38 35.74
CA LEU A 261 6.07 -39.95 35.47
C LEU A 261 4.95 -39.19 36.20
N LYS A 262 3.72 -39.74 36.20
CA LYS A 262 2.61 -39.15 36.97
C LYS A 262 2.94 -39.03 38.46
N ARG A 263 3.49 -40.10 39.06
CA ARG A 263 3.93 -40.07 40.47
C ARG A 263 5.02 -39.03 40.71
N LEU A 264 5.97 -38.91 39.79
CA LEU A 264 7.08 -37.96 39.89
C LEU A 264 6.58 -36.50 39.91
N PHE A 265 5.66 -36.15 39.01
CA PHE A 265 5.03 -34.82 38.98
C PHE A 265 4.08 -34.56 40.16
N ILE A 266 3.31 -35.56 40.62
CA ILE A 266 2.41 -35.41 41.78
C ILE A 266 3.22 -35.20 43.07
N ASN A 267 4.35 -35.89 43.21
CA ASN A 267 5.19 -35.80 44.40
C ASN A 267 6.08 -34.55 44.40
N ASN A 268 6.28 -33.90 43.25
CA ASN A 268 7.13 -32.72 43.09
C ASN A 268 6.39 -31.64 42.28
N PRO A 269 5.41 -30.94 42.87
CA PRO A 269 4.64 -29.90 42.19
C PRO A 269 5.51 -28.78 41.61
N ALA A 270 6.67 -28.50 42.21
CA ALA A 270 7.66 -27.55 41.69
C ALA A 270 8.15 -27.90 40.26
N LEU A 271 8.14 -29.18 39.85
CA LEU A 271 8.49 -29.57 38.48
C LEU A 271 7.42 -29.15 37.47
N ILE A 272 6.17 -29.11 37.88
CA ILE A 272 5.05 -28.64 37.05
C ILE A 272 5.18 -27.13 36.85
N ASP A 273 5.48 -26.40 37.93
CA ASP A 273 5.73 -24.96 37.88
C ASP A 273 6.95 -24.63 37.02
N THR A 274 8.03 -25.40 37.18
CA THR A 274 9.24 -25.26 36.36
C THR A 274 8.96 -25.56 34.88
N TYR A 275 8.18 -26.60 34.58
CA TYR A 275 7.80 -26.93 33.21
C TYR A 275 6.95 -25.83 32.58
N ASN A 276 5.94 -25.34 33.31
CA ASN A 276 5.09 -24.24 32.84
C ASN A 276 5.94 -22.98 32.59
N TYR A 277 6.82 -22.62 33.53
CA TYR A 277 7.75 -21.50 33.36
C TYR A 277 8.68 -21.66 32.13
N LEU A 278 9.25 -22.85 31.92
CA LEU A 278 10.11 -23.12 30.75
C LEU A 278 9.32 -23.10 29.44
N ARG A 279 8.06 -23.52 29.45
CA ARG A 279 7.15 -23.44 28.30
C ARG A 279 6.83 -21.99 27.99
N ASP A 280 6.45 -21.21 28.99
CA ASP A 280 6.15 -19.78 28.85
C ASP A 280 7.37 -19.03 28.30
N LEU A 281 8.58 -19.33 28.80
CA LEU A 281 9.83 -18.79 28.27
C LEU A 281 10.09 -19.18 26.80
N LYS A 282 9.73 -20.41 26.40
CA LYS A 282 9.91 -20.89 25.03
C LYS A 282 8.93 -20.21 24.08
N ASP A 283 7.66 -20.13 24.46
CA ASP A 283 6.60 -19.50 23.66
C ASP A 283 6.87 -17.98 23.55
N TYR A 284 7.32 -17.34 24.65
CA TYR A 284 7.83 -15.97 24.68
C TYR A 284 8.96 -15.71 23.66
N ASN A 285 10.01 -16.55 23.69
CA ASN A 285 11.14 -16.39 22.76
C ASN A 285 10.72 -16.58 21.30
N LYS A 286 9.72 -17.44 21.05
CA LYS A 286 9.21 -17.69 19.72
C LYS A 286 8.45 -16.48 19.16
N GLU A 287 7.51 -15.91 19.91
CA GLU A 287 6.75 -14.72 19.48
C GLU A 287 7.68 -13.51 19.23
N ILE A 288 8.70 -13.34 20.08
CA ILE A 288 9.75 -12.34 19.86
C ILE A 288 10.49 -12.58 18.55
N CYS A 289 10.89 -13.83 18.29
CA CYS A 289 11.56 -14.18 17.04
C CYS A 289 10.68 -13.91 15.81
N GLU A 290 9.39 -14.24 15.86
CA GLU A 290 8.45 -13.99 14.76
C GLU A 290 8.27 -12.50 14.49
N PHE A 291 8.02 -11.71 15.54
CA PHE A 291 7.88 -10.25 15.42
C PHE A 291 9.17 -9.58 14.93
N ASN A 292 10.34 -10.08 15.37
CA ASN A 292 11.64 -9.63 14.86
C ASN A 292 11.79 -9.88 13.35
N ILE A 293 11.39 -11.07 12.88
CA ILE A 293 11.43 -11.41 11.45
C ILE A 293 10.52 -10.45 10.68
N ASP A 294 9.32 -10.19 11.19
CA ASP A 294 8.34 -9.30 10.55
C ASP A 294 8.88 -7.87 10.41
N ILE A 295 9.40 -7.27 11.49
CA ILE A 295 9.94 -5.92 11.41
C ILE A 295 11.21 -5.86 10.55
N THR A 296 12.06 -6.89 10.63
CA THR A 296 13.26 -6.98 9.79
C THR A 296 12.86 -7.03 8.31
N SER A 297 11.83 -7.80 7.96
CA SER A 297 11.31 -7.88 6.60
C SER A 297 10.80 -6.53 6.09
N MET A 298 10.04 -5.78 6.91
CA MET A 298 9.55 -4.44 6.57
C MET A 298 10.72 -3.45 6.38
N THR A 299 11.73 -3.52 7.24
CA THR A 299 12.92 -2.65 7.18
C THR A 299 13.76 -2.93 5.93
N ILE A 300 13.94 -4.21 5.58
CA ILE A 300 14.64 -4.62 4.36
C ILE A 300 13.84 -4.16 3.13
N ALA A 301 12.51 -4.39 3.09
CA ALA A 301 11.64 -3.91 2.02
C ALA A 301 11.78 -2.40 1.82
N TYR A 302 11.70 -1.63 2.90
CA TYR A 302 11.85 -0.18 2.88
C TYR A 302 13.21 0.27 2.32
N THR A 303 14.29 -0.40 2.75
CA THR A 303 15.65 -0.10 2.30
C THR A 303 15.84 -0.39 0.82
N LEU A 304 15.36 -1.55 0.37
CA LEU A 304 15.40 -1.94 -1.04
C LEU A 304 14.55 -1.02 -1.92
N GLY A 305 13.38 -0.59 -1.44
CA GLY A 305 12.59 0.46 -2.08
C GLY A 305 13.40 1.73 -2.32
N GLY A 306 14.32 2.05 -1.39
CA GLY A 306 15.11 3.29 -1.42
C GLY A 306 16.17 3.21 -2.51
N LEU A 307 16.78 2.02 -2.64
CA LEU A 307 17.67 1.70 -3.73
C LEU A 307 16.97 1.77 -5.10
N ILE A 308 15.73 1.29 -5.21
CA ILE A 308 14.94 1.37 -6.45
C ILE A 308 14.69 2.84 -6.86
N VAL A 309 14.29 3.68 -5.89
CA VAL A 309 14.09 5.12 -6.12
C VAL A 309 15.40 5.80 -6.52
N ASN A 310 16.50 5.50 -5.83
CA ASN A 310 17.82 6.07 -6.13
C ASN A 310 18.32 5.65 -7.50
N TRP A 311 18.15 4.38 -7.87
CA TRP A 311 18.49 3.87 -9.20
C TRP A 311 17.74 4.64 -10.30
N LYS A 312 16.42 4.86 -10.12
CA LYS A 312 15.61 5.64 -11.07
C LYS A 312 16.11 7.08 -11.19
N ASN A 313 16.43 7.73 -10.07
CA ASN A 313 16.96 9.10 -10.05
C ASN A 313 18.31 9.20 -10.76
N ASN A 314 19.23 8.26 -10.52
CA ASN A 314 20.52 8.20 -11.20
C ASN A 314 20.36 8.01 -12.71
N ARG A 315 19.46 7.11 -13.13
CA ARG A 315 19.15 6.91 -14.56
C ARG A 315 18.59 8.16 -15.22
N ASN A 316 17.72 8.90 -14.51
CA ASN A 316 17.22 10.19 -15.01
C ASN A 316 18.37 11.20 -15.14
N LYS A 317 19.27 11.29 -14.15
CA LYS A 317 20.43 12.19 -14.20
C LYS A 317 21.37 11.89 -15.38
N GLU A 318 21.68 10.63 -15.63
CA GLU A 318 22.48 10.23 -16.80
C GLU A 318 21.78 10.55 -18.12
N LYS A 319 20.45 10.39 -18.19
CA LYS A 319 19.67 10.81 -19.36
C LYS A 319 19.76 12.32 -19.60
N ALA A 320 19.63 13.13 -18.56
CA ALA A 320 19.78 14.58 -18.66
C ALA A 320 21.18 14.98 -19.13
N LYS A 321 22.21 14.36 -18.56
CA LYS A 321 23.61 14.56 -18.96
C LYS A 321 23.84 14.27 -20.44
N HIS A 322 23.25 13.19 -20.95
CA HIS A 322 23.32 12.83 -22.36
C HIS A 322 22.67 13.90 -23.24
N ILE A 323 21.43 14.30 -22.93
CA ILE A 323 20.70 15.34 -23.68
C ILE A 323 21.50 16.64 -23.67
N TYR A 324 21.97 17.09 -22.51
CA TYR A 324 22.74 18.32 -22.37
C TYR A 324 23.99 18.31 -23.25
N ARG A 325 24.81 17.25 -23.17
CA ARG A 325 26.08 17.18 -23.88
C ARG A 325 25.93 16.99 -25.39
N ASN A 326 24.95 16.19 -25.81
CA ASN A 326 24.84 15.77 -27.21
C ASN A 326 23.84 16.60 -28.01
N GLU A 327 22.77 17.08 -27.39
CA GLU A 327 21.70 17.79 -28.09
C GLU A 327 21.72 19.30 -27.83
N ILE A 328 22.19 19.74 -26.66
CA ILE A 328 22.17 21.17 -26.28
C ILE A 328 23.53 21.83 -26.56
N MET A 329 24.64 21.27 -26.08
CA MET A 329 25.96 21.89 -26.25
C MET A 329 26.52 21.84 -27.67
N ARG A 330 26.14 20.82 -28.45
CA ARG A 330 26.72 20.56 -29.78
C ARG A 330 25.87 21.06 -30.94
N ASN A 331 24.65 21.50 -30.69
CA ASN A 331 23.70 21.88 -31.72
C ASN A 331 23.40 23.39 -31.61
N THR A 332 23.40 24.08 -32.75
CA THR A 332 23.07 25.51 -32.81
C THR A 332 21.57 25.78 -32.84
N ASN A 333 20.75 24.78 -33.18
CA ASN A 333 19.29 24.93 -33.26
C ASN A 333 18.59 24.02 -32.25
N VAL A 334 18.69 24.38 -30.97
CA VAL A 334 18.12 23.62 -29.85
C VAL A 334 16.63 23.97 -29.72
N LYS A 335 15.77 22.96 -29.73
CA LYS A 335 14.32 23.15 -29.50
C LYS A 335 14.01 23.27 -28.01
N TYR A 336 13.06 24.14 -27.65
CA TYR A 336 12.60 24.30 -26.26
C TYR A 336 12.16 22.97 -25.61
N LYS A 337 11.48 22.08 -26.35
CA LYS A 337 11.12 20.73 -25.85
C LYS A 337 12.33 19.90 -25.37
N THR A 338 13.48 20.01 -26.04
CA THR A 338 14.71 19.32 -25.63
C THR A 338 15.28 19.92 -24.34
N ILE A 339 15.22 21.25 -24.20
CA ILE A 339 15.63 21.98 -23.01
C ILE A 339 14.77 21.56 -21.81
N ILE A 340 13.44 21.56 -21.96
CA ILE A 340 12.50 21.10 -20.91
C ILE A 340 12.80 19.66 -20.51
N GLN A 341 13.00 18.75 -21.46
CA GLN A 341 13.30 17.35 -21.15
C GLN A 341 14.61 17.23 -20.34
N CYS A 342 15.64 17.97 -20.72
CA CYS A 342 16.89 18.02 -19.97
C CYS A 342 16.67 18.49 -18.52
N ALA A 343 15.95 19.60 -18.35
CA ALA A 343 15.58 20.14 -17.04
C ALA A 343 14.77 19.13 -16.20
N PHE A 344 13.73 18.53 -16.78
CA PHE A 344 12.87 17.55 -16.12
C PHE A 344 13.65 16.36 -15.56
N TYR A 345 14.52 15.74 -16.38
CA TYR A 345 15.33 14.59 -15.96
C TYR A 345 16.51 14.97 -15.06
N GLY A 346 17.07 16.16 -15.23
CA GLY A 346 18.28 16.61 -14.53
C GLY A 346 18.01 17.30 -13.19
N GLY A 347 16.88 17.99 -13.06
CA GLY A 347 16.50 18.76 -11.88
C GLY A 347 17.27 20.05 -11.76
N GLU A 348 17.26 20.60 -10.55
CA GLU A 348 17.81 21.91 -10.20
C GLU A 348 19.25 22.13 -10.72
N GLU A 349 20.11 21.11 -10.67
CA GLU A 349 21.47 21.17 -11.23
C GLU A 349 21.46 21.55 -12.72
N TYR A 350 20.61 20.90 -13.52
CA TYR A 350 20.52 21.15 -14.96
C TYR A 350 19.66 22.37 -15.28
N GLU A 351 18.64 22.68 -14.47
CA GLU A 351 17.87 23.92 -14.60
C GLU A 351 18.80 25.14 -14.46
N ASN A 352 19.64 25.15 -13.43
CA ASN A 352 20.62 26.20 -13.22
C ASN A 352 21.65 26.27 -14.35
N LEU A 353 22.13 25.13 -14.85
CA LEU A 353 23.05 25.09 -16.01
C LEU A 353 22.43 25.68 -17.29
N LEU A 354 21.13 25.45 -17.51
CA LEU A 354 20.40 25.95 -18.67
C LEU A 354 20.08 27.45 -18.54
N LEU A 355 19.74 27.92 -17.34
CA LEU A 355 19.48 29.34 -17.07
C LEU A 355 20.77 30.18 -17.11
N ASN A 356 21.92 29.61 -16.76
CA ASN A 356 23.21 30.30 -16.80
C ASN A 356 23.81 30.41 -18.22
N ASN A 357 23.29 29.67 -19.20
CA ASN A 357 23.73 29.76 -20.59
C ASN A 357 22.81 30.72 -21.36
N ASN A 358 23.39 31.79 -21.91
CA ASN A 358 22.64 32.85 -22.60
C ASN A 358 21.76 32.34 -23.76
N HIS A 359 22.24 31.35 -24.52
CA HIS A 359 21.50 30.80 -25.65
C HIS A 359 20.25 30.04 -25.20
N THR A 360 20.40 29.12 -24.24
CA THR A 360 19.26 28.36 -23.71
C THR A 360 18.32 29.25 -22.90
N ARG A 361 18.84 30.22 -22.16
CA ARG A 361 18.05 31.20 -21.42
C ARG A 361 17.15 32.04 -22.33
N ALA A 362 17.66 32.51 -23.46
CA ALA A 362 16.85 33.26 -24.43
C ALA A 362 15.67 32.43 -24.92
N ILE A 363 15.91 31.17 -25.31
CA ILE A 363 14.85 30.25 -25.76
C ILE A 363 13.81 30.01 -24.65
N ILE A 364 14.25 29.85 -23.39
CA ILE A 364 13.33 29.66 -22.25
C ILE A 364 12.43 30.88 -22.08
N LEU A 365 13.00 32.09 -22.06
CA LEU A 365 12.25 33.33 -21.86
C LEU A 365 11.30 33.67 -23.02
N GLU A 366 11.55 33.14 -24.22
CA GLU A 366 10.64 33.29 -25.37
C GLU A 366 9.44 32.35 -25.31
N ASN A 367 9.52 31.24 -24.55
CA ASN A 367 8.51 30.18 -24.55
C ASN A 367 7.75 30.03 -23.21
N GLU A 368 8.28 30.56 -22.10
CA GLU A 368 7.64 30.61 -20.77
C GLU A 368 7.17 32.02 -20.42
#